data_AF-A0A8E2LSS4-F1
#
_entry.id   AF-A0A8E2LSS4-F1
#
_cell.length_a   1.000
_cell.length_b   1.000
_cell.length_c   1.000
_cell.angle_alpha   90.00
_cell.angle_beta   90.00
_cell.angle_gamma   90.00
#
_symmetry.space_group_name_H-M   'P 1'
#
loop_
_entity.id
_entity.type
_entity.pdbx_description
1 polymer ?
#
loop_
_entity_poly.entity_id
_entity_poly.type
_entity_poly.pdbx_seq_one_letter_code
_entity_poly.pdbx_strand_id
1 'polypeptide(L)'
;MTRIIGGVAGGRRLSVPPRGIRPTTDRVRESLFNMLSARRELTGLAVLDLYAGSGALGLEALSRGAASALFVEVDQRTAAVIGRNIEALGLAGATVRRGTVATVLAAGTSAPRDLVLADPPYDVGTADIDAVLALLGAHGWVRQGTIAVVERPVTSAPLTWPVGWTGWPERVYGDTRLELAERR
;
A
#
# COMPACT_ATOMS: atom_id res chain seq x y z
N MET A 1 -19.31 0.60 3.55
CA MET A 1 -18.66 1.85 3.13
C MET A 1 -17.39 2.00 3.93
N THR A 2 -16.26 2.27 3.29
CA THR A 2 -15.00 2.57 4.00
C THR A 2 -14.81 4.09 4.09
N ARG A 3 -14.01 4.53 5.05
CA ARG A 3 -13.67 5.93 5.30
C ARG A 3 -12.18 6.07 5.61
N ILE A 4 -11.67 7.28 5.49
CA ILE A 4 -10.38 7.65 6.08
C ILE A 4 -10.53 7.62 7.61
N ILE A 5 -9.57 7.02 8.30
CA ILE A 5 -9.61 6.82 9.75
C ILE A 5 -9.06 8.03 10.47
N GLY A 6 -7.85 8.48 10.12
CA GLY A 6 -7.16 9.57 10.80
C GLY A 6 -6.55 10.60 9.85
N GLY A 7 -5.90 11.61 10.43
CA GLY A 7 -5.30 12.72 9.69
C GLY A 7 -6.32 13.79 9.27
N VAL A 8 -5.90 14.70 8.37
CA VAL A 8 -6.67 15.89 7.98
C VAL A 8 -7.98 15.57 7.26
N ALA A 9 -8.08 14.38 6.66
CA ALA A 9 -9.29 13.88 6.00
C ALA A 9 -10.03 12.82 6.83
N GLY A 10 -9.71 12.67 8.12
CA GLY A 10 -10.35 11.72 9.03
C GLY A 10 -11.88 11.76 8.98
N GLY A 11 -12.51 10.60 8.94
CA GLY A 11 -13.97 10.44 8.86
C GLY A 11 -14.58 10.58 7.47
N ARG A 12 -13.84 11.07 6.46
CA ARG A 12 -14.35 11.24 5.10
C ARG A 12 -14.55 9.89 4.41
N ARG A 13 -15.70 9.75 3.74
CA ARG A 13 -16.09 8.50 3.06
C ARG A 13 -15.32 8.31 1.76
N LEU A 14 -15.02 7.05 1.45
CA LEU A 14 -14.42 6.63 0.19
C LEU A 14 -15.42 5.81 -0.63
N SER A 15 -15.40 6.03 -1.93
CA SER A 15 -16.01 5.13 -2.91
C SER A 15 -15.20 3.84 -3.00
N VAL A 16 -15.88 2.70 -3.13
CA VAL A 16 -15.26 1.38 -3.25
C VAL A 16 -15.76 0.73 -4.54
N PRO A 17 -14.91 0.07 -5.34
CA PRO A 17 -15.35 -0.63 -6.54
C PRO A 17 -16.38 -1.75 -6.21
N PRO A 18 -17.31 -2.06 -7.12
CA PRO A 18 -18.33 -3.08 -6.90
C PRO A 18 -17.75 -4.50 -6.97
N ARG A 19 -17.87 -5.24 -5.85
CA ARG A 19 -17.58 -6.68 -5.63
C ARG A 19 -16.11 -7.13 -5.72
N GLY A 20 -15.81 -8.22 -5.00
CA GLY A 20 -14.62 -9.07 -5.18
C GLY A 20 -13.42 -8.73 -4.29
N ILE A 21 -13.29 -7.48 -3.86
CA ILE A 21 -12.18 -7.04 -3.00
C ILE A 21 -12.73 -6.92 -1.58
N ARG A 22 -12.26 -7.76 -0.66
CA ARG A 22 -12.52 -7.52 0.76
C ARG A 22 -11.72 -6.28 1.13
N PRO A 23 -12.36 -5.17 1.51
CA PRO A 23 -11.58 -4.02 1.94
C PRO A 23 -10.81 -4.41 3.20
N THR A 24 -9.52 -4.06 3.26
CA THR A 24 -8.80 -3.95 4.53
C THR A 24 -9.74 -3.29 5.53
N THR A 25 -10.13 -4.03 6.56
CA THR A 25 -11.14 -3.51 7.50
C THR A 25 -10.62 -2.21 8.11
N ASP A 26 -11.52 -1.30 8.46
CA ASP A 26 -11.15 -0.05 9.13
C ASP A 26 -10.22 -0.33 10.34
N ARG A 27 -10.44 -1.46 11.06
CA ARG A 27 -9.59 -1.93 12.17
C ARG A 27 -8.18 -2.36 11.74
N VAL A 28 -8.04 -3.12 10.65
CA VAL A 28 -6.72 -3.54 10.14
C VAL A 28 -5.95 -2.30 9.68
N ARG A 29 -6.60 -1.39 8.96
CA ARG A 29 -5.98 -0.15 8.48
C ARG A 29 -5.57 0.76 9.64
N GLU A 30 -6.44 0.96 10.61
CA GLU A 30 -6.12 1.72 11.82
C GLU A 30 -4.91 1.12 12.55
N SER A 31 -4.90 -0.20 12.73
CA SER A 31 -3.79 -0.90 13.39
C SER A 31 -2.48 -0.78 12.60
N LEU A 32 -2.54 -0.93 11.28
CA LEU A 32 -1.40 -0.74 10.37
C LEU A 32 -0.80 0.65 10.53
N PHE A 33 -1.62 1.70 10.43
CA PHE A 33 -1.12 3.07 10.53
C PHE A 33 -0.68 3.44 11.94
N ASN A 34 -1.28 2.89 12.98
CA ASN A 34 -0.79 3.07 14.36
C ASN A 34 0.61 2.45 14.53
N MET A 35 0.86 1.27 13.96
CA MET A 35 2.19 0.66 13.99
C MET A 35 3.23 1.45 13.19
N LEU A 36 2.85 1.95 12.01
CA LEU A 36 3.73 2.79 11.19
C LEU A 36 4.06 4.09 11.93
N SER A 37 3.05 4.81 12.43
CA SER A 37 3.22 6.06 13.19
C SER A 37 4.03 5.89 14.47
N ALA A 38 4.00 4.73 15.11
CA ALA A 38 4.80 4.45 16.30
C ALA A 38 6.30 4.30 16.01
N ARG A 39 6.68 4.05 14.75
CA ARG A 39 8.07 3.83 14.34
C ARG A 39 8.61 4.93 13.43
N ARG A 40 7.75 5.59 12.68
CA ARG A 40 8.14 6.60 11.71
C ARG A 40 7.07 7.67 11.54
N GLU A 41 7.52 8.92 11.49
CA GLU A 41 6.68 10.03 11.13
C GLU A 41 6.30 9.95 9.65
N LEU A 42 4.99 10.05 9.35
CA LEU A 42 4.47 9.96 7.98
C LEU A 42 4.59 11.30 7.23
N THR A 43 4.81 12.40 7.95
CA THR A 43 5.01 13.73 7.39
C THR A 43 6.13 13.73 6.36
N GLY A 44 5.84 14.19 5.14
CA GLY A 44 6.85 14.35 4.10
C GLY A 44 7.22 13.07 3.34
N LEU A 45 6.67 11.90 3.70
CA LEU A 45 7.04 10.63 3.06
C LEU A 45 6.50 10.50 1.63
N ALA A 46 7.27 9.81 0.77
CA ALA A 46 6.82 9.35 -0.54
C ALA A 46 6.27 7.92 -0.47
N VAL A 47 4.99 7.74 -0.79
CA VAL A 47 4.28 6.45 -0.66
C VAL A 47 4.08 5.80 -2.03
N LEU A 48 4.18 4.47 -2.06
CA LEU A 48 3.78 3.63 -3.18
C LEU A 48 2.68 2.67 -2.72
N ASP A 49 1.50 2.78 -3.31
CA ASP A 49 0.34 1.94 -3.03
C ASP A 49 0.12 0.99 -4.21
N LEU A 50 0.48 -0.28 -4.03
CA LEU A 50 0.41 -1.33 -5.04
C LEU A 50 -0.89 -2.12 -4.90
N TYR A 51 -1.50 -2.48 -6.03
CA TYR A 51 -2.83 -3.11 -6.04
C TYR A 51 -3.85 -2.21 -5.33
N ALA A 52 -3.77 -0.91 -5.63
CA ALA A 52 -4.33 0.14 -4.79
C ALA A 52 -5.85 0.01 -4.55
N GLY A 53 -6.61 -0.64 -5.44
CA GLY A 53 -8.03 -0.88 -5.22
C GLY A 53 -8.81 0.43 -5.08
N SER A 54 -9.41 0.67 -3.92
CA SER A 54 -10.09 1.95 -3.63
C SER A 54 -9.13 3.13 -3.35
N GLY A 55 -7.83 2.88 -3.25
CA GLY A 55 -6.79 3.82 -2.83
C GLY A 55 -6.76 4.07 -1.33
N ALA A 56 -7.48 3.25 -0.55
CA ALA A 56 -7.70 3.51 0.86
C ALA A 56 -6.42 3.59 1.70
N LEU A 57 -5.39 2.79 1.38
CA LEU A 57 -4.12 2.79 2.09
C LEU A 57 -3.30 4.05 1.77
N GLY A 58 -3.05 4.34 0.49
CA GLY A 58 -2.29 5.53 0.09
C GLY A 58 -2.99 6.85 0.46
N LEU A 59 -4.33 6.90 0.37
CA LEU A 59 -5.09 8.08 0.79
C LEU A 59 -5.07 8.29 2.31
N GLU A 60 -5.06 7.21 3.10
CA GLU A 60 -4.87 7.29 4.55
C GLU A 60 -3.47 7.84 4.88
N ALA A 61 -2.44 7.43 4.14
CA ALA A 61 -1.09 7.97 4.30
C ALA A 61 -1.01 9.47 3.96
N LEU A 62 -1.64 9.90 2.86
CA LEU A 62 -1.74 11.33 2.50
C LEU A 62 -2.49 12.13 3.58
N SER A 63 -3.61 11.60 4.08
CA SER A 63 -4.37 12.23 5.16
C SER A 63 -3.50 12.44 6.41
N ARG A 64 -2.58 11.52 6.68
CA ARG A 64 -1.65 11.57 7.82
C ARG A 64 -0.35 12.34 7.56
N GLY A 65 -0.24 13.03 6.42
CA GLY A 65 0.85 13.98 6.15
C GLY A 65 1.91 13.50 5.14
N ALA A 66 1.73 12.34 4.50
CA ALA A 66 2.62 11.94 3.42
C ALA A 66 2.65 13.01 2.31
N ALA A 67 3.83 13.31 1.77
CA ALA A 67 3.99 14.34 0.73
C ALA A 67 3.47 13.88 -0.63
N SER A 68 3.56 12.58 -0.92
CA SER A 68 3.06 12.03 -2.16
C SER A 68 2.64 10.57 -2.02
N ALA A 69 1.71 10.14 -2.85
CA ALA A 69 1.33 8.74 -3.00
C ALA A 69 1.15 8.41 -4.49
N LEU A 70 1.93 7.42 -4.96
CA LEU A 70 1.75 6.82 -6.27
C LEU A 70 0.89 5.56 -6.12
N PHE A 71 -0.29 5.57 -6.72
CA PHE A 71 -1.23 4.46 -6.74
C PHE A 71 -1.03 3.65 -8.01
N VAL A 72 -0.82 2.34 -7.89
CA VAL A 72 -0.69 1.41 -9.02
C VAL A 72 -1.88 0.46 -9.03
N GLU A 73 -2.67 0.53 -10.11
CA GLU A 73 -3.88 -0.26 -10.28
C GLU A 73 -4.00 -0.72 -11.73
N VAL A 74 -4.37 -1.98 -11.97
CA VAL A 74 -4.50 -2.53 -13.32
C VAL A 74 -5.89 -2.30 -13.91
N ASP A 75 -6.93 -2.41 -13.07
CA ASP A 75 -8.31 -2.29 -13.51
C ASP A 75 -8.71 -0.83 -13.74
N GLN A 76 -9.21 -0.54 -14.95
CA GLN A 76 -9.56 0.81 -15.35
C GLN A 76 -10.70 1.40 -14.50
N ARG A 77 -11.69 0.59 -14.12
CA ARG A 77 -12.85 1.06 -13.34
C ARG A 77 -12.42 1.41 -11.92
N THR A 78 -11.55 0.60 -11.35
CA THR A 78 -10.96 0.76 -10.02
C THR A 78 -10.00 1.96 -9.99
N ALA A 79 -9.16 2.14 -11.00
CA ALA A 79 -8.34 3.35 -11.16
C ALA A 79 -9.20 4.63 -11.23
N ALA A 80 -10.36 4.58 -11.90
CA ALA A 80 -11.31 5.70 -11.91
C ALA A 80 -11.97 5.93 -10.53
N VAL A 81 -12.16 4.90 -9.71
CA VAL A 81 -12.60 5.05 -8.31
C VAL A 81 -11.55 5.80 -7.49
N ILE A 82 -10.27 5.44 -7.62
CA ILE A 82 -9.16 6.12 -6.95
C ILE A 82 -9.14 7.59 -7.34
N GLY A 83 -9.25 7.91 -8.63
CA GLY A 83 -9.34 9.29 -9.14
C GLY A 83 -10.46 10.10 -8.48
N ARG A 84 -11.68 9.55 -8.42
CA ARG A 84 -12.82 10.21 -7.74
C ARG A 84 -12.58 10.39 -6.24
N ASN A 85 -11.94 9.43 -5.59
CA ASN A 85 -11.63 9.54 -4.16
C ASN A 85 -10.57 10.63 -3.91
N ILE A 86 -9.55 10.74 -4.77
CA ILE A 86 -8.55 11.82 -4.71
C ILE A 86 -9.23 13.18 -4.87
N GLU A 87 -10.07 13.35 -5.90
CA GLU A 87 -10.82 14.58 -6.14
C GLU A 87 -11.73 14.95 -4.97
N ALA A 88 -12.49 13.97 -4.47
CA ALA A 88 -13.36 14.18 -3.32
C ALA A 88 -12.54 14.63 -2.10
N LEU A 89 -11.41 13.98 -1.82
CA LEU A 89 -10.60 14.29 -0.65
C LEU A 89 -9.86 15.63 -0.76
N GLY A 90 -9.53 16.09 -1.98
CA GLY A 90 -8.86 17.37 -2.20
C GLY A 90 -7.42 17.41 -1.65
N LEU A 91 -6.80 16.24 -1.45
CA LEU A 91 -5.43 16.11 -0.96
C LEU A 91 -4.45 16.22 -2.13
N ALA A 92 -3.38 17.00 -1.95
CA ALA A 92 -2.30 17.11 -2.93
C ALA A 92 -1.39 15.86 -2.92
N GLY A 93 -0.53 15.73 -3.94
CA GLY A 93 0.52 14.71 -3.97
C GLY A 93 0.08 13.31 -4.42
N ALA A 94 -1.19 13.12 -4.80
CA ALA A 94 -1.70 11.87 -5.32
C ALA A 94 -1.44 11.72 -6.83
N THR A 95 -0.98 10.55 -7.27
CA THR A 95 -0.83 10.22 -8.69
C THR A 95 -1.27 8.78 -8.95
N VAL A 96 -2.11 8.55 -9.96
CA VAL A 96 -2.56 7.20 -10.34
C VAL A 96 -1.80 6.75 -11.59
N ARG A 97 -1.16 5.59 -11.54
CA ARG A 97 -0.51 4.93 -12.68
C ARG A 97 -1.22 3.61 -12.97
N ARG A 98 -1.90 3.57 -14.11
CA ARG A 98 -2.60 2.35 -14.55
C ARG A 98 -1.63 1.35 -15.17
N GLY A 99 -1.64 0.11 -14.70
CA GLY A 99 -0.80 -0.97 -15.20
C GLY A 99 -0.69 -2.12 -14.20
N THR A 100 -0.19 -3.28 -14.64
CA THR A 100 0.12 -4.35 -13.69
C THR A 100 1.27 -3.90 -12.79
N VAL A 101 1.24 -4.31 -11.52
CA VAL A 101 2.30 -3.98 -10.56
C VAL A 101 3.66 -4.43 -11.06
N ALA A 102 3.77 -5.66 -11.58
CA ALA A 102 5.01 -6.19 -12.13
C ALA A 102 5.57 -5.33 -13.27
N THR A 103 4.75 -4.94 -14.26
CA THR A 103 5.21 -4.10 -15.39
C THR A 103 5.59 -2.69 -14.93
N VAL A 104 4.84 -2.10 -14.00
CA VAL A 104 5.17 -0.78 -13.45
C VAL A 104 6.49 -0.82 -12.70
N LEU A 105 6.71 -1.84 -11.87
CA LEU A 105 7.94 -1.96 -11.10
C LEU A 105 9.16 -2.26 -11.97
N ALA A 106 9.02 -3.14 -12.97
CA ALA A 106 10.11 -3.48 -13.89
C ALA A 106 10.60 -2.28 -14.72
N ALA A 107 9.73 -1.31 -15.00
CA ALA A 107 10.11 -0.06 -15.66
C ALA A 107 11.03 0.83 -14.80
N GLY A 108 11.08 0.58 -13.49
CA GLY A 108 11.90 1.30 -12.54
C GLY A 108 11.49 2.75 -12.28
N THR A 109 12.27 3.40 -11.44
CA THR A 109 12.12 4.80 -11.05
C THR A 109 13.46 5.39 -10.61
N SER A 110 13.65 6.68 -10.80
CA SER A 110 14.73 7.46 -10.18
C SER A 110 14.32 8.10 -8.84
N ALA A 111 13.03 7.99 -8.48
CA ALA A 111 12.45 8.54 -7.27
C ALA A 111 12.05 7.40 -6.33
N PRO A 112 12.91 7.00 -5.38
CA PRO A 112 12.62 5.95 -4.42
C PRO A 112 11.51 6.37 -3.44
N ARG A 113 10.91 5.39 -2.80
CA ARG A 113 9.73 5.53 -1.94
C ARG A 113 10.10 5.18 -0.52
N ASP A 114 9.47 5.88 0.40
CA ASP A 114 9.66 5.76 1.83
C ASP A 114 8.81 4.66 2.44
N LEU A 115 7.62 4.47 1.89
CA LEU A 115 6.64 3.50 2.36
C LEU A 115 6.02 2.81 1.14
N VAL A 116 6.07 1.49 1.12
CA VAL A 116 5.39 0.65 0.15
C VAL A 116 4.24 -0.07 0.86
N LEU A 117 3.04 0.05 0.32
CA LEU A 117 1.83 -0.61 0.79
C LEU A 117 1.35 -1.53 -0.35
N ALA A 118 0.96 -2.76 -0.03
CA ALA A 118 0.43 -3.70 -1.00
C ALA A 118 -0.71 -4.53 -0.39
N ASP A 119 -1.87 -4.50 -1.03
CA ASP A 119 -3.02 -5.37 -0.73
C ASP A 119 -3.39 -6.19 -1.98
N PRO A 120 -2.55 -7.18 -2.35
CA PRO A 120 -2.76 -7.97 -3.55
C PRO A 120 -4.07 -8.80 -3.47
N PRO A 121 -4.76 -9.00 -4.60
CA PRO A 121 -5.89 -9.93 -4.70
C PRO A 121 -5.56 -11.36 -4.22
N TYR A 122 -6.58 -12.08 -3.74
CA TYR A 122 -6.43 -13.43 -3.15
C TYR A 122 -5.91 -14.50 -4.11
N ASP A 123 -6.11 -14.32 -5.42
CA ASP A 123 -5.64 -15.21 -6.47
C ASP A 123 -4.16 -14.98 -6.83
N VAL A 124 -3.52 -13.91 -6.33
CA VAL A 124 -2.09 -13.68 -6.48
C VAL A 124 -1.33 -14.60 -5.52
N GLY A 125 -0.49 -15.48 -6.07
CA GLY A 125 0.29 -16.44 -5.28
C GLY A 125 1.45 -15.79 -4.52
N THR A 126 1.92 -16.45 -3.45
CA THR A 126 3.09 -15.98 -2.67
C THR A 126 4.33 -15.78 -3.55
N ALA A 127 4.58 -16.66 -4.52
CA ALA A 127 5.72 -16.53 -5.44
C ALA A 127 5.67 -15.25 -6.29
N ASP A 128 4.48 -14.80 -6.70
CA ASP A 128 4.32 -13.55 -7.44
C ASP A 128 4.61 -12.34 -6.55
N ILE A 129 4.22 -12.42 -5.27
CA ILE A 129 4.55 -11.37 -4.29
C ILE A 129 6.05 -11.32 -4.01
N ASP A 130 6.71 -12.48 -3.87
CA ASP A 130 8.17 -12.54 -3.71
C ASP A 130 8.88 -11.90 -4.91
N ALA A 131 8.39 -12.14 -6.14
CA ALA A 131 8.90 -11.48 -7.35
C ALA A 131 8.69 -9.95 -7.33
N VAL A 132 7.54 -9.48 -6.84
CA VAL A 132 7.27 -8.05 -6.64
C VAL A 132 8.24 -7.43 -5.63
N LEU A 133 8.51 -8.10 -4.51
CA LEU A 133 9.48 -7.64 -3.51
C LEU A 133 10.91 -7.59 -4.08
N ALA A 134 11.28 -8.54 -4.95
CA ALA A 134 12.56 -8.51 -5.65
C ALA A 134 12.65 -7.32 -6.62
N LEU A 135 11.60 -7.04 -7.40
CA LEU A 135 11.55 -5.89 -8.31
C LEU A 135 11.68 -4.56 -7.58
N LEU A 136 11.05 -4.43 -6.40
CA LEU A 136 11.19 -3.23 -5.56
C LEU A 136 12.66 -2.94 -5.21
N GLY A 137 13.41 -3.99 -4.83
CA GLY A 137 14.82 -3.88 -4.46
C GLY A 137 15.76 -3.62 -5.65
N ALA A 138 15.43 -4.12 -6.84
CA ALA A 138 16.32 -4.08 -8.00
C ALA A 138 16.13 -2.85 -8.90
N HIS A 139 14.96 -2.19 -8.88
CA HIS A 139 14.60 -1.17 -9.88
C HIS A 139 14.43 0.26 -9.31
N GLY A 140 15.13 0.57 -8.21
CA GLY A 140 15.21 1.94 -7.67
C GLY A 140 13.99 2.42 -6.88
N TRP A 141 13.02 1.53 -6.60
CA TRP A 141 11.79 1.89 -5.88
C TRP A 141 11.99 2.10 -4.40
N VAL A 142 13.03 1.52 -3.81
CA VAL A 142 13.29 1.56 -2.38
C VAL A 142 14.68 2.10 -2.09
N ARG A 143 14.84 2.67 -0.90
CA ARG A 143 16.11 3.15 -0.35
C ARG A 143 16.31 2.58 1.05
N GLN A 144 17.47 2.79 1.65
CA GLN A 144 17.68 2.47 3.06
C GLN A 144 16.61 3.16 3.92
N GLY A 145 16.00 2.43 4.85
CA GLY A 145 14.90 2.88 5.71
C GLY A 145 13.52 2.82 5.06
N THR A 146 13.38 2.36 3.81
CA THR A 146 12.06 2.13 3.21
C THR A 146 11.34 1.00 3.96
N ILE A 147 10.10 1.26 4.35
CA ILE A 147 9.22 0.24 4.97
C ILE A 147 8.31 -0.33 3.88
N ALA A 148 8.18 -1.65 3.84
CA ALA A 148 7.17 -2.35 3.04
C ALA A 148 6.16 -3.03 3.95
N VAL A 149 4.89 -2.95 3.58
CA VAL A 149 3.78 -3.65 4.23
C VAL A 149 2.99 -4.39 3.17
N VAL A 150 2.78 -5.68 3.40
CA VAL A 150 1.96 -6.54 2.53
C VAL A 150 0.83 -7.13 3.35
N GLU A 151 -0.40 -6.93 2.90
CA GLU A 151 -1.61 -7.58 3.42
C GLU A 151 -1.86 -8.90 2.67
N ARG A 152 -2.12 -9.97 3.42
CA ARG A 152 -2.39 -11.32 2.87
C ARG A 152 -3.43 -12.06 3.69
N PRO A 153 -4.13 -13.05 3.12
CA PRO A 153 -4.87 -14.03 3.91
C PRO A 153 -3.94 -14.80 4.86
N VAL A 154 -4.40 -15.12 6.07
CA VAL A 154 -3.68 -16.03 6.98
C VAL A 154 -3.44 -17.42 6.38
N THR A 155 -4.26 -17.82 5.41
CA THR A 155 -4.14 -19.09 4.67
C THR A 155 -3.03 -19.09 3.62
N SER A 156 -2.50 -17.92 3.25
CA SER A 156 -1.35 -17.83 2.33
C SER A 156 -0.07 -18.26 3.03
N ALA A 157 0.86 -18.86 2.26
CA ALA A 157 2.21 -19.10 2.75
C ALA A 157 2.89 -17.77 3.15
N PRO A 158 3.67 -17.73 4.24
CA PRO A 158 4.44 -16.55 4.65
C PRO A 158 5.39 -16.06 3.54
N LEU A 159 5.66 -14.75 3.50
CA LEU A 159 6.57 -14.16 2.52
C LEU A 159 8.01 -14.50 2.85
N THR A 160 8.83 -14.63 1.81
CA THR A 160 10.28 -14.69 1.96
C THR A 160 10.87 -13.33 1.61
N TRP A 161 11.19 -12.54 2.63
CA TRP A 161 11.79 -11.22 2.43
C TRP A 161 13.15 -11.34 1.71
N PRO A 162 13.37 -10.62 0.58
CA PRO A 162 14.63 -10.67 -0.14
C PRO A 162 15.82 -10.16 0.67
N VAL A 163 17.03 -10.49 0.23
CA VAL A 163 18.27 -9.97 0.85
C VAL A 163 18.24 -8.43 0.95
N GLY A 164 18.65 -7.92 2.11
CA GLY A 164 18.63 -6.49 2.42
C GLY A 164 17.31 -6.00 3.04
N TRP A 165 16.33 -6.87 3.26
CA TRP A 165 15.15 -6.56 4.07
C TRP A 165 15.27 -7.18 5.46
N THR A 166 14.79 -6.45 6.48
CA THR A 166 14.63 -6.95 7.84
C THR A 166 13.15 -7.06 8.17
N GLY A 167 12.64 -8.28 8.22
CA GLY A 167 11.27 -8.57 8.63
C GLY A 167 10.99 -8.06 10.04
N TRP A 168 9.81 -7.48 10.22
CA TRP A 168 9.26 -7.16 11.53
C TRP A 168 8.32 -8.28 11.99
N PRO A 169 7.98 -8.34 13.29
CA PRO A 169 6.98 -9.29 13.77
C PRO A 169 5.65 -9.13 13.01
N GLU A 170 5.17 -10.21 12.41
CA GLU A 170 3.88 -10.24 11.71
C GLU A 170 2.71 -9.91 12.64
N ARG A 171 1.58 -9.51 12.06
CA ARG A 171 0.34 -9.26 12.80
C ARG A 171 -0.83 -9.95 12.13
N VAL A 172 -1.65 -10.62 12.93
CA VAL A 172 -2.85 -11.30 12.45
C VAL A 172 -4.09 -10.63 13.03
N TYR A 173 -5.06 -10.35 12.17
CA TYR A 173 -6.34 -9.74 12.49
C TYR A 173 -7.47 -10.55 11.84
N GLY A 174 -8.03 -11.49 12.59
CA GLY A 174 -9.00 -12.43 12.02
C GLY A 174 -8.33 -13.32 10.99
N ASP A 175 -8.73 -13.20 9.73
CA ASP A 175 -8.19 -13.94 8.59
C ASP A 175 -7.24 -13.12 7.70
N THR A 176 -6.88 -11.91 8.14
CA THR A 176 -5.84 -11.09 7.51
C THR A 176 -4.52 -11.19 8.29
N ARG A 177 -3.40 -11.33 7.57
CA ARG A 177 -2.03 -11.20 8.06
C ARG A 177 -1.38 -9.96 7.43
N LEU A 178 -0.72 -9.15 8.25
CA LEU A 178 0.17 -8.08 7.82
C LEU A 178 1.61 -8.52 8.02
N GLU A 179 2.36 -8.51 6.93
CA GLU A 179 3.79 -8.78 6.91
C GLU A 179 4.52 -7.47 6.61
N LEU A 180 5.47 -7.09 7.46
CA LEU A 180 6.18 -5.81 7.38
C LEU A 180 7.68 -6.06 7.36
N ALA A 181 8.42 -5.24 6.64
CA ALA A 181 9.87 -5.21 6.70
C ALA A 181 10.44 -3.83 6.40
N GLU A 182 11.69 -3.64 6.77
CA GLU A 182 12.46 -2.43 6.48
C GLU A 182 13.70 -2.74 5.65
N ARG A 183 13.99 -1.91 4.67
CA ARG A 183 15.18 -2.00 3.80
C ARG A 183 16.41 -1.50 4.56
N ARG A 184 17.44 -2.33 4.67
CA ARG A 184 18.75 -1.97 5.23
C ARG A 184 19.68 -1.30 4.23
#